data_AF-A0AAN7GVF1-F1
#
_entry.id   AF-A0AAN7GVF1-F1
#
_cell.length_a   1.000
_cell.length_b   1.000
_cell.length_c   1.000
_cell.angle_alpha   90.00
_cell.angle_beta   90.00
_cell.angle_gamma   90.00
#
_symmetry.space_group_name_H-M   'P 1'
#
loop_
_entity.id
_entity.type
_entity.pdbx_description
1 polymer ?
#
loop_
_entity_poly.entity_id
_entity_poly.type
_entity_poly.pdbx_seq_one_letter_code
_entity_poly.pdbx_strand_id
1 'polypeptide(L)'
;MSIPTEPSTDTTQYPKPPRWNHFGPIPHPHDKSIESAERHAQQLRQTNPEIVQEFETTLDAWKERWHKVHYDSWATESEQYDNLLEMGDVIIPLVVHELTKPENFGACCLYNELEQDKSYKVDPEDTLNFMILNRQAYLIVDYNHERNKDVGTISEGST
;
A
#
# COMPACT_ATOMS: atom_id res chain seq x y z
N MET A 1 21.07 18.43 -35.77
CA MET A 1 19.72 18.24 -35.19
C MET A 1 19.79 16.94 -34.40
N SER A 2 19.85 17.04 -33.07
CA SER A 2 19.91 15.86 -32.21
C SER A 2 18.49 15.40 -31.92
N ILE A 3 18.22 14.13 -32.19
CA ILE A 3 16.97 13.46 -31.84
C ILE A 3 16.89 13.41 -30.31
N PRO A 4 15.77 13.81 -29.68
CA PRO A 4 15.59 13.61 -28.25
C PRO A 4 15.54 12.12 -27.95
N THR A 5 16.47 11.62 -27.14
CA THR A 5 16.42 10.28 -26.56
C THR A 5 15.20 10.19 -25.66
N GLU A 6 14.25 9.32 -26.00
CA GLU A 6 13.12 9.00 -25.12
C GLU A 6 13.63 8.48 -23.76
N PRO A 7 12.98 8.84 -22.64
CA PRO A 7 13.36 8.31 -21.34
C PRO A 7 13.11 6.80 -21.32
N SER A 8 14.19 6.04 -21.08
CA SER A 8 14.13 4.60 -20.84
C SER A 8 13.22 4.31 -19.65
N THR A 9 12.06 3.70 -19.89
CA THR A 9 11.16 3.18 -18.86
C THR A 9 11.75 1.89 -18.31
N ASP A 10 12.62 2.03 -17.31
CA ASP A 10 13.16 0.88 -16.59
C ASP A 10 12.09 0.31 -15.64
N THR A 11 11.19 -0.50 -16.20
CA THR A 11 10.13 -1.21 -15.47
C THR A 11 10.67 -2.35 -14.60
N THR A 12 11.99 -2.55 -14.50
CA THR A 12 12.57 -3.65 -13.71
C THR A 12 12.49 -3.43 -12.20
N GLN A 13 12.10 -2.23 -11.76
CA GLN A 13 12.03 -1.88 -10.34
C GLN A 13 10.70 -2.23 -9.66
N TYR A 14 9.62 -2.41 -10.43
CA TYR A 14 8.29 -2.72 -9.89
C TYR A 14 8.00 -4.24 -9.94
N PRO A 15 7.23 -4.77 -8.97
CA PRO A 15 6.77 -6.15 -9.00
C PRO A 15 5.82 -6.36 -10.17
N LYS A 16 5.94 -7.52 -10.83
CA LYS A 16 5.02 -7.90 -11.91
C LYS A 16 3.72 -8.42 -11.30
N PRO A 17 2.57 -7.81 -11.58
CA PRO A 17 1.31 -8.30 -11.04
C PRO A 17 0.97 -9.68 -11.60
N PRO A 18 0.22 -10.50 -10.86
CA PRO A 18 -0.38 -11.71 -11.38
C PRO A 18 -1.26 -11.40 -12.60
N ARG A 19 -1.35 -12.35 -13.54
CA ARG A 19 -2.22 -12.22 -14.71
C ARG A 19 -3.69 -12.34 -14.30
N TRP A 20 -4.35 -11.20 -14.12
CA TRP A 20 -5.79 -11.13 -13.85
C TRP A 20 -6.59 -10.98 -15.13
N ASN A 21 -7.80 -11.55 -15.15
CA ASN A 21 -8.75 -11.28 -16.21
C ASN A 21 -9.21 -9.82 -16.10
N HIS A 22 -8.92 -9.01 -17.13
CA HIS A 22 -9.24 -7.58 -17.13
C HIS A 22 -10.73 -7.30 -16.91
N PHE A 23 -11.60 -8.21 -17.38
CA PHE A 23 -13.06 -8.12 -17.26
C PHE A 23 -13.64 -9.03 -16.18
N GLY A 24 -12.79 -9.76 -15.45
CA GLY A 24 -13.20 -10.65 -14.37
C GLY A 24 -13.40 -9.90 -13.04
N PRO A 25 -13.95 -10.59 -12.03
CA PRO A 25 -13.96 -10.05 -10.67
C PRO A 25 -12.53 -9.75 -10.22
N ILE A 26 -12.37 -8.69 -9.44
CA ILE A 26 -11.09 -8.38 -8.79
C ILE A 26 -10.85 -9.47 -7.75
N PRO A 27 -9.78 -10.26 -7.87
CA PRO A 27 -9.49 -11.29 -6.89
C PRO A 27 -9.04 -10.64 -5.58
N HIS A 28 -9.50 -11.17 -4.46
CA HIS A 28 -9.04 -10.75 -3.14
C HIS A 28 -7.55 -11.05 -2.95
N PRO A 29 -6.86 -10.35 -2.01
CA PRO A 29 -5.50 -10.69 -1.64
C PRO A 29 -5.41 -12.14 -1.15
N HIS A 30 -4.23 -12.74 -1.24
CA HIS A 30 -4.03 -14.09 -0.72
C HIS A 30 -4.21 -14.10 0.81
N ASP A 31 -4.83 -15.15 1.36
CA ASP A 31 -5.08 -15.28 2.81
C ASP A 31 -3.81 -15.08 3.63
N LYS A 32 -2.68 -15.65 3.18
CA LYS A 32 -1.36 -15.49 3.82
C LYS A 32 -0.86 -14.04 3.82
N SER A 33 -1.22 -13.25 2.82
CA SER A 33 -0.88 -11.83 2.74
C SER A 33 -1.71 -11.05 3.77
N ILE A 34 -3.00 -11.36 3.90
CA ILE A 34 -3.90 -10.79 4.90
C ILE A 34 -3.42 -11.11 6.32
N GLU A 35 -3.13 -12.38 6.61
CA GLU A 35 -2.59 -12.83 7.91
C GLU A 35 -1.27 -12.13 8.24
N SER A 36 -0.39 -11.95 7.24
CA SER A 36 0.87 -11.24 7.42
C SER A 36 0.64 -9.76 7.76
N ALA A 37 -0.27 -9.08 7.05
CA ALA A 37 -0.61 -7.68 7.31
C ALA A 37 -1.19 -7.50 8.73
N GLU A 38 -2.13 -8.36 9.13
CA GLU A 38 -2.73 -8.35 10.47
C GLU A 38 -1.67 -8.52 11.57
N ARG A 39 -0.77 -9.50 11.41
CA ARG A 39 0.31 -9.76 12.37
C ARG A 39 1.21 -8.53 12.57
N HIS A 40 1.59 -7.82 11.51
CA HIS A 40 2.45 -6.64 11.65
C HIS A 40 1.72 -5.45 12.27
N ALA A 41 0.45 -5.24 11.89
CA ALA A 41 -0.37 -4.24 12.55
C ALA A 41 -0.54 -4.55 14.05
N GLN A 42 -0.75 -5.83 14.41
CA GLN A 42 -0.83 -6.26 15.80
C GLN A 42 0.49 -6.07 16.55
N GLN A 43 1.62 -6.35 15.93
CA GLN A 43 2.93 -6.09 16.52
C GLN A 43 3.10 -4.59 16.82
N LEU A 44 2.76 -3.72 15.88
CA LEU A 44 2.86 -2.27 16.10
C LEU A 44 1.89 -1.79 17.20
N ARG A 45 0.68 -2.37 17.28
CA ARG A 45 -0.27 -2.12 18.39
C ARG A 45 0.31 -2.47 19.76
N GLN A 46 1.12 -3.52 19.83
CA GLN A 46 1.75 -3.94 21.07
C GLN A 46 2.96 -3.08 21.44
N THR A 47 3.76 -2.66 20.45
CA THR A 47 5.00 -1.91 20.73
C THR A 47 4.77 -0.40 20.82
N ASN A 48 3.90 0.16 19.99
CA ASN A 48 3.70 1.60 19.81
C ASN A 48 2.19 1.97 19.82
N PRO A 49 1.44 1.67 20.90
CA PRO A 49 -0.01 1.87 20.93
C PRO A 49 -0.45 3.33 20.68
N GLU A 50 0.36 4.31 21.08
CA GLU A 50 0.07 5.74 20.85
C GLU A 50 0.05 6.09 19.35
N ILE A 51 1.03 5.60 18.59
CA ILE A 51 1.10 5.79 17.13
C ILE A 51 -0.10 5.13 16.45
N VAL A 52 -0.49 3.93 16.92
CA VAL A 52 -1.67 3.25 16.36
C VAL A 52 -2.94 4.04 16.65
N GLN A 53 -3.11 4.54 17.87
CA GLN A 53 -4.30 5.32 18.22
C GLN A 53 -4.39 6.61 17.40
N GLU A 54 -3.26 7.31 17.22
CA GLU A 54 -3.18 8.52 16.41
C GLU A 54 -3.48 8.23 14.94
N PHE A 55 -2.91 7.14 14.39
CA PHE A 55 -3.19 6.68 13.04
C PHE A 55 -4.67 6.37 12.84
N GLU A 56 -5.26 5.53 13.70
CA GLU A 56 -6.66 5.09 13.56
C GLU A 56 -7.61 6.29 13.63
N THR A 57 -7.38 7.21 14.58
CA THR A 57 -8.18 8.44 14.72
C THR A 57 -8.07 9.33 13.48
N THR A 58 -6.84 9.54 12.98
CA THR A 58 -6.60 10.42 11.83
C THR A 58 -7.11 9.80 10.53
N LEU A 59 -6.94 8.49 10.36
CA LEU A 59 -7.48 7.73 9.23
C LEU A 59 -9.00 7.78 9.21
N ASP A 60 -9.68 7.58 10.33
CA ASP A 60 -11.15 7.65 10.38
C ASP A 60 -11.66 9.05 10.02
N ALA A 61 -11.01 10.10 10.52
CA ALA A 61 -11.32 11.48 10.15
C ALA A 61 -11.06 11.76 8.65
N TRP A 62 -10.02 11.15 8.07
CA TRP A 62 -9.75 11.23 6.64
C TRP A 62 -10.82 10.49 5.81
N LYS A 63 -11.22 9.28 6.23
CA LYS A 63 -12.22 8.43 5.58
C LYS A 63 -13.59 9.10 5.45
N GLU A 64 -13.97 9.92 6.43
CA GLU A 64 -15.20 10.69 6.35
C GLU A 64 -15.30 11.58 5.10
N ARG A 65 -14.17 11.96 4.49
CA ARG A 65 -14.16 12.78 3.29
C ARG A 65 -14.28 11.98 2.00
N TRP A 66 -13.93 10.70 1.99
CA TRP A 66 -13.91 9.88 0.78
C TRP A 66 -15.27 9.83 0.07
N HIS A 67 -16.36 9.86 0.84
CA HIS A 67 -17.72 9.79 0.31
C HIS A 67 -18.41 11.15 0.18
N LYS A 68 -17.82 12.22 0.72
CA LYS A 68 -18.41 13.55 0.70
C LYS A 68 -18.13 14.29 -0.60
N VAL A 69 -17.52 13.64 -1.59
CA VAL A 69 -17.20 14.31 -2.85
C VAL A 69 -17.27 13.58 -4.16
N HIS A 70 -17.88 14.33 -5.06
CA HIS A 70 -17.86 14.19 -6.49
C HIS A 70 -16.58 14.81 -7.08
N TYR A 71 -15.88 13.98 -7.86
CA TYR A 71 -15.09 14.34 -9.04
C TYR A 71 -14.16 15.55 -8.86
N ASP A 72 -12.93 15.30 -8.39
CA ASP A 72 -11.71 15.52 -9.20
C ASP A 72 -10.41 15.81 -8.40
N SER A 73 -10.45 16.23 -7.14
CA SER A 73 -9.25 16.28 -6.27
C SER A 73 -9.63 16.63 -4.83
N TRP A 74 -9.45 15.75 -3.81
CA TRP A 74 -9.31 16.20 -2.38
C TRP A 74 -9.41 15.15 -1.26
N ALA A 75 -9.33 13.84 -1.51
CA ALA A 75 -8.98 12.97 -0.38
C ALA A 75 -7.56 13.33 0.10
N THR A 76 -6.62 13.47 -0.84
CA THR A 76 -5.21 13.75 -0.57
C THR A 76 -4.90 15.22 -0.27
N GLU A 77 -5.87 16.13 -0.42
CA GLU A 77 -5.70 17.56 -0.12
C GLU A 77 -6.45 17.89 1.18
N SER A 78 -6.04 17.26 2.28
CA SER A 78 -6.64 17.51 3.58
C SER A 78 -5.59 17.42 4.68
N GLU A 79 -5.78 18.22 5.73
CA GLU A 79 -4.90 18.21 6.92
C GLU A 79 -4.75 16.79 7.49
N GLN A 80 -5.80 15.98 7.48
CA GLN A 80 -5.76 14.60 7.96
C GLN A 80 -4.89 13.71 7.08
N TYR A 81 -4.86 13.95 5.77
CA TYR A 81 -3.95 13.25 4.87
C TYR A 81 -2.50 13.67 5.11
N ASP A 82 -2.26 14.98 5.24
CA ASP A 82 -0.92 15.52 5.52
C ASP A 82 -0.39 14.99 6.88
N ASN A 83 -1.24 14.98 7.91
CA ASN A 83 -0.89 14.42 9.21
C ASN A 83 -0.52 12.93 9.11
N LEU A 84 -1.26 12.15 8.32
CA LEU A 84 -0.92 10.73 8.07
C LEU A 84 0.44 10.59 7.36
N LEU A 85 0.78 11.50 6.43
CA LEU A 85 2.11 11.50 5.79
C LEU A 85 3.23 11.86 6.78
N GLU A 86 2.98 12.82 7.67
CA GLU A 86 3.96 13.23 8.69
C GLU A 86 4.29 12.11 9.68
N MET A 87 3.40 11.13 9.87
CA MET A 87 3.70 9.93 10.67
C MET A 87 4.81 9.07 10.02
N GLY A 88 5.02 9.17 8.71
CA GLY A 88 6.11 8.50 8.00
C GLY A 88 5.93 7.00 7.79
N ASP A 89 7.02 6.31 7.47
CA ASP A 89 7.03 4.89 7.09
C ASP A 89 6.62 3.93 8.23
N VAL A 90 6.68 4.39 9.49
CA VAL A 90 6.31 3.61 10.68
C VAL A 90 4.87 3.12 10.65
N ILE A 91 3.96 3.82 9.96
CA ILE A 91 2.55 3.44 9.84
C ILE A 91 2.25 2.55 8.64
N ILE A 92 3.22 2.27 7.76
CA ILE A 92 3.02 1.40 6.57
C ILE A 92 2.34 0.07 6.94
N PRO A 93 2.74 -0.65 8.02
CA PRO A 93 2.06 -1.89 8.41
C PRO A 93 0.56 -1.71 8.70
N LEU A 94 0.18 -0.57 9.29
CA LEU A 94 -1.23 -0.26 9.56
C LEU A 94 -1.97 0.05 8.26
N VAL A 95 -1.37 0.84 7.37
CA VAL A 95 -1.96 1.15 6.05
C VAL A 95 -2.18 -0.13 5.24
N VAL A 96 -1.20 -1.03 5.19
CA VAL A 96 -1.31 -2.32 4.50
C VAL A 96 -2.41 -3.19 5.11
N HIS A 97 -2.53 -3.22 6.45
CA HIS A 97 -3.62 -3.93 7.11
C HIS A 97 -4.99 -3.31 6.79
N GLU A 98 -5.11 -1.99 6.78
CA GLU A 98 -6.36 -1.34 6.44
C GLU A 98 -6.79 -1.62 5.00
N LEU A 99 -5.84 -1.76 4.06
CA LEU A 99 -6.11 -2.13 2.66
C LEU A 99 -6.65 -3.56 2.48
N THR A 100 -6.63 -4.42 3.52
CA THR A 100 -7.31 -5.73 3.45
C THR A 100 -8.84 -5.57 3.53
N LYS A 101 -9.34 -4.41 4.00
CA LYS A 101 -10.77 -4.14 4.15
C LYS A 101 -11.31 -3.52 2.83
N PRO A 102 -12.36 -4.09 2.22
CA PRO A 102 -12.85 -3.65 0.90
C PRO A 102 -13.25 -2.19 0.80
N GLU A 103 -13.68 -1.57 1.90
CA GLU A 103 -14.08 -0.16 1.96
C GLU A 103 -12.90 0.82 2.02
N ASN A 104 -11.69 0.33 2.30
CA ASN A 104 -10.50 1.13 2.59
C ASN A 104 -9.57 1.35 1.40
N PHE A 105 -10.00 1.02 0.18
CA PHE A 105 -9.15 1.12 -1.01
C PHE A 105 -8.54 2.51 -1.23
N GLY A 106 -9.16 3.58 -0.75
CA GLY A 106 -8.61 4.95 -0.84
C GLY A 106 -7.27 5.14 -0.13
N ALA A 107 -6.96 4.30 0.87
CA ALA A 107 -5.67 4.35 1.57
C ALA A 107 -4.48 3.92 0.70
N CYS A 108 -4.69 3.39 -0.52
CA CYS A 108 -3.60 3.17 -1.46
C CYS A 108 -2.89 4.47 -1.87
N CYS A 109 -3.60 5.62 -1.89
CA CYS A 109 -2.97 6.92 -2.13
C CYS A 109 -1.92 7.24 -1.07
N LEU A 110 -2.29 7.07 0.20
CA LEU A 110 -1.39 7.26 1.33
C LEU A 110 -0.20 6.30 1.23
N TYR A 111 -0.46 5.02 0.95
CA TYR A 111 0.61 4.03 0.77
C TYR A 111 1.62 4.44 -0.31
N ASN A 112 1.13 4.95 -1.46
CA ASN A 112 1.99 5.35 -2.56
C ASN A 112 2.88 6.55 -2.23
N GLU A 113 2.47 7.44 -1.35
CA GLU A 113 3.31 8.56 -0.91
C GLU A 113 4.31 8.13 0.17
N LEU A 114 3.90 7.22 1.08
CA LEU A 114 4.77 6.71 2.14
C LEU A 114 5.86 5.77 1.63
N GLU A 115 5.49 4.78 0.79
CA GLU A 115 6.42 3.76 0.31
C GLU A 115 7.37 4.33 -0.76
N GLN A 116 8.67 4.24 -0.49
CA GLN A 116 9.72 4.70 -1.39
C GLN A 116 10.31 3.55 -2.22
N ASP A 117 10.23 2.31 -1.71
CA ASP A 117 10.75 1.15 -2.41
C ASP A 117 9.73 0.65 -3.44
N LYS A 118 10.06 0.87 -4.72
CA LYS A 118 9.20 0.53 -5.84
C LYS A 118 8.93 -0.98 -5.95
N SER A 119 9.74 -1.85 -5.34
CA SER A 119 9.47 -3.29 -5.34
C SER A 119 8.20 -3.67 -4.55
N TYR A 120 7.65 -2.75 -3.76
CA TYR A 120 6.39 -2.92 -3.02
C TYR A 120 5.24 -2.08 -3.57
N LYS A 121 5.45 -1.32 -4.65
CA LYS A 121 4.44 -0.44 -5.24
C LYS A 121 3.83 -1.06 -6.49
N VAL A 122 2.60 -0.66 -6.81
CA VAL A 122 2.02 -0.93 -8.12
C VAL A 122 2.62 0.05 -9.13
N ASP A 123 3.05 -0.45 -10.29
CA ASP A 123 3.61 0.36 -11.36
C ASP A 123 2.55 1.37 -11.87
N PRO A 124 2.80 2.69 -11.84
CA PRO A 124 1.88 3.68 -12.38
C PRO A 124 1.68 3.58 -13.90
N GLU A 125 2.61 2.95 -14.64
CA GLU A 125 2.44 2.68 -16.06
C GLU A 125 1.48 1.51 -16.32
N ASP A 126 1.28 0.62 -15.35
CA ASP A 126 0.20 -0.37 -15.35
C ASP A 126 -1.12 0.27 -14.94
N THR A 127 -1.63 1.13 -15.82
CA THR A 127 -2.86 1.90 -15.63
C THR A 127 -4.06 1.05 -15.19
N LEU A 128 -4.14 -0.21 -15.62
CA LEU A 128 -5.24 -1.11 -15.27
C LEU A 128 -5.23 -1.47 -13.78
N ASN A 129 -4.05 -1.73 -13.24
CA ASN A 129 -3.88 -2.09 -11.84
C ASN A 129 -3.71 -0.86 -10.94
N PHE A 130 -3.18 0.24 -11.48
CA PHE A 130 -2.96 1.48 -10.75
C PHE A 130 -4.24 2.32 -10.59
N MET A 131 -5.02 2.53 -11.67
CA MET A 131 -6.19 3.43 -11.61
C MET A 131 -7.42 2.79 -10.97
N ILE A 132 -7.47 1.46 -10.90
CA ILE A 132 -8.56 0.75 -10.21
C ILE A 132 -8.13 0.55 -8.76
N LEU A 133 -8.49 1.48 -7.88
CA LEU A 133 -7.99 1.53 -6.49
C LEU A 133 -8.19 0.23 -5.70
N ASN A 134 -9.29 -0.50 -5.94
CA ASN A 134 -9.51 -1.83 -5.34
C ASN A 134 -8.46 -2.85 -5.78
N ARG A 135 -8.08 -2.84 -7.08
CA ARG A 135 -7.00 -3.71 -7.59
C ARG A 135 -5.67 -3.30 -6.99
N GLN A 136 -5.39 -2.00 -6.96
CA GLN A 136 -4.17 -1.47 -6.40
C GLN A 136 -3.99 -1.86 -4.93
N ALA A 137 -5.03 -1.65 -4.11
CA ALA A 137 -5.06 -2.01 -2.70
C ALA A 137 -4.70 -3.49 -2.47
N TYR A 138 -5.29 -4.39 -3.25
CA TYR A 138 -5.05 -5.82 -3.07
C TYR A 138 -3.66 -6.27 -3.52
N LEU A 139 -3.13 -5.67 -4.59
CA LEU A 139 -1.75 -5.90 -4.99
C LEU A 139 -0.76 -5.39 -3.94
N ILE A 140 -1.00 -4.22 -3.35
CA ILE A 140 -0.17 -3.70 -2.25
C ILE A 140 -0.12 -4.69 -1.09
N VAL A 141 -1.27 -5.26 -0.69
CA VAL A 141 -1.33 -6.29 0.37
C VAL A 141 -0.46 -7.50 0.01
N ASP A 142 -0.58 -8.01 -1.21
CA ASP A 142 0.21 -9.16 -1.67
C ASP A 142 1.71 -8.85 -1.77
N TYR A 143 2.09 -7.68 -2.28
CA TYR A 143 3.51 -7.30 -2.40
C TYR A 143 4.19 -7.16 -1.03
N ASN A 144 3.46 -6.69 -0.03
CA ASN A 144 3.97 -6.57 1.34
C ASN A 144 4.05 -7.90 2.09
N HIS A 145 3.48 -8.99 1.57
CA HIS A 145 3.69 -10.32 2.12
C HIS A 145 5.17 -10.74 2.02
N GLU A 146 5.82 -10.45 0.90
CA GLU A 146 7.21 -10.84 0.61
C GLU A 146 8.24 -10.09 1.47
N ARG A 147 7.91 -8.89 1.97
CA ARG A 147 8.79 -8.02 2.80
C ARG A 147 9.38 -8.75 4.02
N ASN A 148 8.78 -9.86 4.43
CA ASN A 148 9.13 -10.58 5.65
C ASN A 148 9.45 -12.06 5.44
N LYS A 149 9.60 -12.55 4.21
CA LYS A 149 10.07 -13.93 4.00
C LYS A 149 11.53 -14.13 4.39
N ASP A 150 12.34 -13.07 4.34
CA ASP A 150 13.78 -13.14 4.64
C ASP A 150 14.13 -12.93 6.12
N VAL A 151 13.18 -12.59 6.99
CA VAL A 151 13.43 -12.44 8.45
C VAL A 151 13.40 -13.81 9.18
N GLY A 152 12.99 -14.88 8.49
CA GLY A 152 12.92 -16.24 9.03
C GLY A 152 14.14 -17.13 8.80
N THR A 153 15.20 -16.64 8.13
CA THR A 153 16.45 -17.40 7.91
C THR A 153 17.64 -16.78 8.63
N ILE A 154 17.54 -16.67 9.95
CA ILE A 154 18.74 -16.60 10.80
C ILE A 154 18.66 -17.70 11.86
N SER A 155 19.08 -18.90 11.48
CA SER A 155 19.81 -19.91 12.28
C SER A 155 20.09 -21.11 11.35
N GLU A 156 21.25 -21.75 11.30
CA GLU A 156 22.32 -21.91 12.28
C GLU A 156 23.68 -21.91 11.58
N GLY A 157 24.64 -21.19 12.16
CA GLY A 157 26.04 -21.52 11.94
C GLY A 157 26.30 -22.94 12.42
N SER A 158 26.72 -23.81 11.51
CA SER A 158 27.37 -25.07 11.88
C SER A 158 28.87 -24.85 11.92
N THR A 159 29.40 -25.22 13.07
CA THR A 159 30.77 -25.12 13.56
C THR A 159 31.71 -26.06 12.81
#